data_AF-A0A5Z1E1D8-F1
#
_entry.id   AF-A0A5Z1E1D8-F1
#
_cell.length_a   1.000
_cell.length_b   1.000
_cell.length_c   1.000
_cell.angle_alpha   90.00
_cell.angle_beta   90.00
_cell.angle_gamma   90.00
#
_symmetry.space_group_name_H-M   'P 1'
#
loop_
_entity.id
_entity.type
_entity.pdbx_description
1 polymer ?
#
loop_
_entity_poly.entity_id
_entity_poly.type
_entity_poly.pdbx_seq_one_letter_code
_entity_poly.pdbx_strand_id
1 'polypeptide(L)'
;MSIFSINDNSNYNSILSQSKANKESKENSKISFANAFLKQNASKLNEIQNANSQTLARSEVLNSTNTTNTSNNINFSISSKTNSPNYDISSKFKNSIYTLKYKQADISNTSTNTAYGYSVDKDGYMGSDFNKAAGLPEDFKIHKSTLDEIERVAEYNVSDIREYLGVDKYYSNIDMAETIKQYYNLFSNALGQSFPNDKTSFSEADINSMPSGYAVGGDKCMNFNDPNNRMNITHLKDFSGALVSNVYQTSEQAEKADDLWADSGNMINGLKPETLGLSLEEIKNVSQAKYECDFNPDMSFYPKNEDGTYTKEDLFMSFLKAQNGQPVESPKTTLNPKVEAYNTAMAKESFSTTSV
;
A
#
# COMPACT_ATOMS: atom_id res chain seq x y z
N MET A 1 1.51 -29.84 77.45
CA MET A 1 1.44 -28.54 76.76
C MET A 1 0.53 -28.69 75.55
N SER A 2 -0.61 -28.01 75.53
CA SER A 2 -1.29 -27.63 74.30
C SER A 2 -1.90 -26.27 74.58
N ILE A 3 -1.21 -25.26 74.08
CA ILE A 3 -1.54 -23.84 74.15
C ILE A 3 -2.04 -23.46 72.76
N PHE A 4 -3.10 -22.66 72.73
CA PHE A 4 -3.76 -22.04 71.58
C PHE A 4 -4.97 -22.77 70.99
N SER A 5 -6.11 -22.56 71.65
CA SER A 5 -7.40 -22.36 71.00
C SER A 5 -7.38 -20.99 70.29
N ILE A 6 -7.61 -20.95 68.97
CA ILE A 6 -7.86 -19.70 68.24
C ILE A 6 -9.33 -19.67 67.82
N ASN A 7 -9.93 -18.53 68.15
CA ASN A 7 -11.29 -18.11 67.94
C ASN A 7 -11.43 -17.60 66.49
N ASP A 8 -12.07 -18.37 65.62
CA ASP A 8 -12.36 -17.98 64.24
C ASP A 8 -13.56 -17.03 64.19
N ASN A 9 -13.30 -15.75 64.49
CA ASN A 9 -14.18 -14.67 64.09
C ASN A 9 -13.38 -13.62 63.32
N SER A 10 -13.23 -13.83 62.01
CA SER A 10 -12.91 -12.72 61.11
C SER A 10 -13.40 -12.98 59.68
N ASN A 11 -14.29 -12.08 59.28
CA ASN A 11 -14.87 -11.92 57.96
C ASN A 11 -13.81 -11.45 56.97
N TYR A 12 -13.05 -12.38 56.36
CA TYR A 12 -12.11 -12.06 55.29
C TYR A 12 -12.59 -12.66 53.96
N ASN A 13 -13.18 -11.80 53.12
CA ASN A 13 -13.29 -12.06 51.69
C ASN A 13 -11.88 -12.29 51.15
N SER A 14 -11.57 -13.53 50.77
CA SER A 14 -10.30 -13.94 50.17
C SER A 14 -9.82 -12.95 49.09
N ILE A 15 -8.52 -12.71 49.00
CA ILE A 15 -7.90 -11.92 47.91
C ILE A 15 -8.34 -12.46 46.54
N LEU A 16 -8.64 -13.77 46.45
CA LEU A 16 -9.17 -14.41 45.25
C LEU A 16 -10.61 -14.02 44.92
N SER A 17 -11.48 -13.79 45.92
CA SER A 17 -12.86 -13.33 45.66
C SER A 17 -12.90 -11.86 45.25
N GLN A 18 -12.02 -11.04 45.82
CA GLN A 18 -11.88 -9.62 45.46
C GLN A 18 -11.29 -9.45 44.06
N SER A 19 -10.29 -10.25 43.67
CA SER A 19 -9.71 -10.19 42.32
C SER A 19 -10.71 -10.65 41.25
N LYS A 20 -11.53 -11.66 41.53
CA LYS A 20 -12.59 -12.13 40.64
C LYS A 20 -13.68 -11.07 40.43
N ALA A 21 -14.18 -10.46 41.51
CA ALA A 21 -15.17 -9.38 41.43
C ALA A 21 -14.63 -8.14 40.68
N ASN A 22 -13.36 -7.80 40.86
CA ASN A 22 -12.72 -6.71 40.12
C ASN A 22 -12.56 -7.00 38.63
N LYS A 23 -12.33 -8.26 38.25
CA LYS A 23 -12.27 -8.67 36.84
C LYS A 23 -13.65 -8.59 36.18
N GLU A 24 -14.67 -9.14 36.83
CA GLU A 24 -16.06 -9.11 36.36
C GLU A 24 -16.59 -7.66 36.24
N SER A 25 -16.27 -6.79 37.21
CA SER A 25 -16.59 -5.35 37.15
C SER A 25 -15.94 -4.64 35.95
N LYS A 26 -14.66 -4.94 35.64
CA LYS A 26 -13.96 -4.38 34.48
C LYS A 26 -14.53 -4.89 33.16
N GLU A 27 -14.91 -6.17 33.07
CA GLU A 27 -15.55 -6.73 31.87
C GLU A 27 -16.94 -6.13 31.64
N ASN A 28 -17.76 -6.02 32.68
CA ASN A 28 -19.07 -5.36 32.62
C ASN A 28 -18.96 -3.87 32.23
N SER A 29 -17.93 -3.17 32.70
CA SER A 29 -17.66 -1.78 32.32
C SER A 29 -17.27 -1.63 30.84
N LYS A 30 -16.47 -2.56 30.30
CA LYS A 30 -16.11 -2.58 28.87
C LYS A 30 -17.31 -2.85 27.98
N ILE A 31 -18.17 -3.80 28.36
CA ILE A 31 -19.42 -4.11 27.64
C ILE A 31 -20.37 -2.91 27.69
N SER A 32 -20.50 -2.24 28.83
CA SER A 32 -21.31 -1.02 28.97
C SER A 32 -20.81 0.11 28.07
N PHE A 33 -19.49 0.31 27.98
CA PHE A 33 -18.92 1.30 27.08
C PHE A 33 -19.18 0.96 25.61
N ALA A 34 -18.96 -0.29 25.20
CA ALA A 34 -19.22 -0.74 23.83
C ALA A 34 -20.68 -0.52 23.44
N ASN A 35 -21.63 -0.86 24.32
CA ASN A 35 -23.05 -0.66 24.07
C ASN A 35 -23.43 0.83 23.98
N ALA A 36 -22.87 1.69 24.83
CA ALA A 36 -23.09 3.13 24.76
C ALA A 36 -22.52 3.73 23.47
N PHE A 37 -21.32 3.31 23.07
CA PHE A 37 -20.66 3.74 21.84
C PHE A 37 -21.46 3.33 20.60
N LEU A 38 -21.90 2.07 20.52
CA LEU A 38 -22.73 1.57 19.42
C LEU A 38 -24.07 2.34 19.33
N LYS A 39 -24.72 2.61 20.47
CA LYS A 39 -25.97 3.38 20.51
C LYS A 39 -25.78 4.83 20.05
N GLN A 40 -24.68 5.47 20.46
CA GLN A 40 -24.33 6.82 20.02
C GLN A 40 -24.01 6.88 18.52
N ASN A 41 -23.33 5.87 17.99
CA ASN A 41 -23.03 5.82 16.56
C ASN A 41 -24.28 5.57 15.71
N ALA A 42 -25.19 4.71 16.17
CA ALA A 42 -26.47 4.48 15.50
C ALA A 42 -27.36 5.74 15.48
N SER A 43 -27.39 6.51 16.58
CA SER A 43 -28.15 7.78 16.60
C SER A 43 -27.56 8.82 15.66
N LYS A 44 -26.23 8.96 15.64
CA LYS A 44 -25.53 9.85 14.70
C LYS A 44 -25.77 9.45 13.24
N LEU A 45 -25.81 8.15 12.93
CA LEU A 45 -26.09 7.67 11.58
C LEU A 45 -27.52 8.05 11.13
N ASN A 46 -28.51 7.91 12.01
CA ASN A 46 -29.88 8.34 11.74
C ASN A 46 -29.98 9.87 11.55
N GLU A 47 -29.24 10.66 12.33
CA GLU A 47 -29.17 12.11 12.16
C GLU A 47 -28.60 12.49 10.79
N ILE A 48 -27.51 11.84 10.37
CA ILE A 48 -26.89 12.05 9.05
C ILE A 48 -27.86 11.66 7.93
N GLN A 49 -28.52 10.51 8.04
CA GLN A 49 -29.49 10.05 7.04
C GLN A 49 -30.68 11.02 6.91
N ASN A 50 -31.18 11.53 8.03
CA ASN A 50 -32.26 12.53 8.04
C ASN A 50 -31.80 13.87 7.44
N ALA A 51 -30.60 14.33 7.78
CA ALA A 51 -30.03 15.55 7.21
C ALA A 51 -29.81 15.45 5.70
N ASN A 52 -29.34 14.30 5.22
CA ASN A 52 -29.17 14.03 3.79
C ASN A 52 -30.51 13.97 3.06
N SER A 53 -31.53 13.33 3.64
CA SER A 53 -32.88 13.26 3.06
C SER A 53 -33.52 14.65 2.93
N GLN A 54 -33.35 15.51 3.93
CA GLN A 54 -33.82 16.90 3.88
C GLN A 54 -33.04 17.75 2.85
N THR A 55 -31.74 17.49 2.70
CA THR A 55 -30.90 18.19 1.70
C THR A 55 -31.28 17.78 0.29
N LEU A 56 -31.54 16.49 0.06
CA LEU A 56 -31.98 15.97 -1.24
C LEU A 56 -33.34 16.55 -1.63
N ALA A 57 -34.32 16.53 -0.72
CA ALA A 57 -35.64 17.13 -0.95
C ALA A 57 -35.56 18.64 -1.25
N ARG A 58 -34.67 19.39 -0.59
CA ARG A 58 -34.44 20.81 -0.90
C ARG A 58 -33.78 21.03 -2.27
N SER A 59 -32.87 20.13 -2.67
CA SER A 59 -32.20 20.21 -3.98
C SER A 59 -33.16 19.92 -5.14
N GLU A 60 -34.10 19.01 -4.95
CA GLU A 60 -35.16 18.70 -5.93
C GLU A 60 -36.12 19.89 -6.10
N VAL A 61 -36.56 20.53 -5.02
CA VAL A 61 -37.41 21.73 -5.06
C VAL A 61 -36.70 22.91 -5.75
N LEU A 62 -35.40 23.10 -5.51
CA LEU A 62 -34.60 24.13 -6.19
C LEU A 62 -34.45 23.84 -7.70
N ASN A 63 -34.35 22.57 -8.10
CA ASN A 63 -34.24 22.19 -9.51
C ASN A 63 -35.59 22.34 -10.26
N SER A 64 -36.72 22.09 -9.58
CA SER A 64 -38.08 22.33 -10.12
C SER A 64 -38.40 23.82 -10.31
N THR A 65 -37.79 24.70 -9.50
CA THR A 65 -37.99 26.16 -9.62
C THR A 65 -37.17 26.78 -10.76
N ASN A 66 -36.06 26.13 -11.16
CA ASN A 66 -35.23 26.58 -12.28
C ASN A 66 -35.70 26.07 -13.65
N THR A 67 -36.47 24.98 -13.71
CA THR A 67 -36.98 24.39 -14.96
C THR A 67 -38.24 25.06 -15.50
N THR A 68 -38.85 26.00 -14.76
CA THR A 68 -40.01 26.79 -15.22
C THR A 68 -39.65 28.17 -15.79
N ASN A 69 -38.37 28.56 -15.83
CA ASN A 69 -37.94 29.90 -16.27
C ASN A 69 -37.09 29.94 -17.56
N THR A 70 -37.10 28.89 -18.39
CA THR A 70 -36.36 28.89 -19.67
C THR A 70 -37.25 28.80 -20.90
N SER A 71 -38.46 29.36 -20.87
CA SER A 71 -39.23 29.59 -22.08
C SER A 71 -40.06 30.86 -21.98
N ASN A 72 -39.81 31.75 -22.93
CA ASN A 72 -40.61 32.91 -23.37
C ASN A 72 -40.21 34.28 -22.81
N ASN A 73 -39.48 34.99 -23.67
CA ASN A 73 -39.35 36.42 -23.75
C ASN A 73 -40.72 37.13 -23.70
N ILE A 74 -41.05 37.80 -22.58
CA ILE A 74 -41.88 39.01 -22.59
C ILE A 74 -41.49 39.90 -21.41
N ASN A 75 -41.29 41.18 -21.73
CA ASN A 75 -41.10 42.31 -20.84
C ASN A 75 -42.14 42.32 -19.69
N PHE A 76 -41.73 42.05 -18.45
CA PHE A 76 -42.59 42.29 -17.28
C PHE A 76 -41.78 42.88 -16.13
N SER A 77 -41.93 44.20 -15.99
CA SER A 77 -41.49 44.96 -14.83
C SER A 77 -42.30 44.52 -13.61
N ILE A 78 -41.76 43.62 -12.79
CA ILE A 78 -42.30 43.39 -11.44
C ILE A 78 -41.50 44.20 -10.45
N SER A 79 -42.06 45.36 -10.08
CA SER A 79 -41.82 45.93 -8.78
C SER A 79 -42.47 45.02 -7.74
N SER A 80 -41.67 44.29 -6.97
CA SER A 80 -42.11 43.71 -5.69
C SER A 80 -41.34 44.40 -4.56
N LYS A 81 -41.92 45.52 -4.10
CA LYS A 81 -41.78 45.92 -2.69
C LYS A 81 -42.39 44.79 -1.85
N THR A 82 -41.55 43.94 -1.28
CA THR A 82 -41.91 43.15 -0.10
C THR A 82 -41.10 43.66 1.07
N ASN A 83 -41.72 44.58 1.81
CA ASN A 83 -41.32 44.91 3.17
C ASN A 83 -41.53 43.67 4.03
N SER A 84 -40.49 42.89 4.28
CA SER A 84 -40.40 42.01 5.46
C SER A 84 -39.01 42.11 6.05
N PRO A 85 -38.90 42.44 7.35
CA PRO A 85 -37.62 42.59 8.01
C PRO A 85 -37.03 41.20 8.32
N ASN A 86 -35.71 41.12 8.19
CA ASN A 86 -34.86 40.16 8.90
C ASN A 86 -34.71 38.75 8.29
N TYR A 87 -33.78 38.62 7.35
CA TYR A 87 -32.70 37.64 7.50
C TYR A 87 -31.51 38.09 6.66
N ASP A 88 -30.59 38.80 7.30
CA ASP A 88 -29.25 39.04 6.77
C ASP A 88 -28.53 37.69 6.76
N ILE A 89 -28.69 36.94 5.66
CA ILE A 89 -27.94 35.70 5.43
C ILE A 89 -26.47 36.12 5.32
N SER A 90 -25.79 36.08 6.47
CA SER A 90 -24.44 36.60 6.64
C SER A 90 -23.54 36.17 5.49
N SER A 91 -22.74 37.12 5.01
CA SER A 91 -21.69 36.94 4.00
C SER A 91 -20.79 35.71 4.26
N LYS A 92 -20.71 35.23 5.51
CA LYS A 92 -20.00 34.00 5.89
C LYS A 92 -20.63 32.73 5.30
N PHE A 93 -21.97 32.63 5.24
CA PHE A 93 -22.64 31.46 4.64
C PHE A 93 -22.53 31.47 3.11
N LYS A 94 -22.57 32.65 2.49
CA LYS A 94 -22.30 32.80 1.05
C LYS A 94 -20.85 32.39 0.74
N ASN A 95 -19.85 32.84 1.51
CA ASN A 95 -18.47 32.39 1.32
C ASN A 95 -18.30 30.88 1.49
N SER A 96 -19.02 30.22 2.40
CA SER A 96 -19.02 28.76 2.54
C SER A 96 -19.64 28.05 1.34
N ILE A 97 -20.76 28.55 0.78
CA ILE A 97 -21.36 27.95 -0.42
C ILE A 97 -20.52 28.21 -1.67
N TYR A 98 -19.85 29.37 -1.80
CA TYR A 98 -18.93 29.62 -2.90
C TYR A 98 -17.64 28.78 -2.76
N THR A 99 -17.05 28.64 -1.57
CA THR A 99 -15.91 27.72 -1.36
C THR A 99 -16.29 26.25 -1.54
N LEU A 100 -17.51 25.84 -1.20
CA LEU A 100 -18.00 24.48 -1.46
C LEU A 100 -18.35 24.28 -2.94
N LYS A 101 -18.94 25.25 -3.64
CA LYS A 101 -19.19 25.16 -5.09
C LYS A 101 -17.90 25.14 -5.91
N TYR A 102 -16.87 25.89 -5.50
CA TYR A 102 -15.56 25.83 -6.18
C TYR A 102 -14.77 24.57 -5.81
N LYS A 103 -14.84 24.09 -4.56
CA LYS A 103 -14.28 22.77 -4.23
C LYS A 103 -15.03 21.63 -4.94
N GLN A 104 -16.35 21.71 -5.08
CA GLN A 104 -17.13 20.68 -5.76
C GLN A 104 -16.96 20.77 -7.29
N ALA A 105 -16.80 21.96 -7.87
CA ALA A 105 -16.54 22.14 -9.30
C ALA A 105 -15.11 21.76 -9.73
N ASP A 106 -14.12 21.91 -8.85
CA ASP A 106 -12.77 21.35 -9.07
C ASP A 106 -12.77 19.81 -8.97
N ILE A 107 -13.67 19.23 -8.16
CA ILE A 107 -13.83 17.78 -7.99
C ILE A 107 -14.74 17.16 -9.07
N SER A 108 -15.72 17.90 -9.61
CA SER A 108 -16.71 17.36 -10.55
C SER A 108 -16.33 17.51 -12.02
N ASN A 109 -15.19 18.16 -12.32
CA ASN A 109 -14.71 18.35 -13.69
C ASN A 109 -13.31 17.78 -13.95
N THR A 110 -12.75 17.06 -12.98
CA THR A 110 -11.68 16.10 -13.21
C THR A 110 -12.32 14.72 -13.17
N SER A 111 -12.47 14.04 -14.31
CA SER A 111 -12.35 12.58 -14.25
C SER A 111 -10.99 12.34 -13.61
N THR A 112 -10.94 12.08 -12.30
CA THR A 112 -9.69 11.61 -11.69
C THR A 112 -9.47 10.24 -12.33
N ASN A 113 -8.63 10.20 -13.36
CA ASN A 113 -8.19 8.94 -13.93
C ASN A 113 -7.70 8.11 -12.74
N THR A 114 -8.23 6.89 -12.60
CA THR A 114 -7.79 6.00 -11.52
C THR A 114 -7.06 4.82 -12.13
N ALA A 115 -5.99 4.38 -11.48
CA ALA A 115 -5.31 3.14 -11.79
C ALA A 115 -5.07 2.37 -10.49
N TYR A 116 -5.30 1.05 -10.51
CA TYR A 116 -5.07 0.19 -9.35
C TYR A 116 -5.79 0.64 -8.06
N GLY A 117 -6.89 1.37 -8.19
CA GLY A 117 -7.67 1.91 -7.07
C GLY A 117 -7.19 3.25 -6.50
N TYR A 118 -6.24 3.92 -7.17
CA TYR A 118 -5.67 5.21 -6.73
C TYR A 118 -5.80 6.28 -7.81
N SER A 119 -5.72 7.54 -7.41
CA SER A 119 -5.75 8.68 -8.32
C SER A 119 -4.51 8.72 -9.23
N VAL A 120 -4.69 9.23 -10.44
CA VAL A 120 -3.66 9.44 -11.47
C VAL A 120 -3.82 10.85 -12.00
N ASP A 121 -2.71 11.56 -12.13
CA ASP A 121 -2.71 12.92 -12.66
C ASP A 121 -2.88 12.94 -14.20
N LYS A 122 -2.90 14.16 -14.76
CA LYS A 122 -3.08 14.36 -16.20
C LYS A 122 -1.92 13.83 -17.06
N ASP A 123 -0.74 13.67 -16.48
CA ASP A 123 0.48 13.23 -17.16
C ASP A 123 0.73 11.72 -16.95
N GLY A 124 -0.16 11.04 -16.21
CA GLY A 124 -0.12 9.60 -15.97
C GLY A 124 0.64 9.19 -14.71
N TYR A 125 1.09 10.13 -13.88
CA TYR A 125 1.72 9.81 -12.59
C TYR A 125 0.70 9.46 -11.53
N MET A 126 1.04 8.49 -10.69
CA MET A 126 0.25 8.09 -9.53
C MET A 126 0.16 9.24 -8.53
N GLY A 127 -1.03 9.46 -7.98
CA GLY A 127 -1.31 10.59 -7.09
C GLY A 127 -0.86 10.35 -5.64
N SER A 128 -1.04 11.38 -4.81
CA SER A 128 -0.61 11.39 -3.41
C SER A 128 -1.26 10.28 -2.55
N ASP A 129 -2.45 9.80 -2.93
CA ASP A 129 -3.13 8.69 -2.27
C ASP A 129 -2.39 7.37 -2.47
N PHE A 130 -1.84 7.13 -3.67
CA PHE A 130 -0.93 6.01 -3.93
C PHE A 130 0.35 6.15 -3.12
N ASN A 131 1.03 7.30 -3.17
CA ASN A 131 2.28 7.53 -2.43
C ASN A 131 2.10 7.26 -0.94
N LYS A 132 1.00 7.74 -0.35
CA LYS A 132 0.67 7.48 1.05
C LYS A 132 0.45 5.99 1.34
N ALA A 133 -0.25 5.27 0.47
CA ALA A 133 -0.47 3.84 0.63
C ALA A 133 0.83 3.03 0.48
N ALA A 134 1.69 3.45 -0.44
CA ALA A 134 2.98 2.84 -0.74
C ALA A 134 4.12 3.31 0.21
N GLY A 135 3.86 4.25 1.13
CA GLY A 135 4.87 4.79 2.04
C GLY A 135 5.98 5.59 1.35
N LEU A 136 5.70 6.16 0.18
CA LEU A 136 6.63 6.96 -0.60
C LEU A 136 6.65 8.43 -0.11
N PRO A 137 7.74 9.18 -0.34
CA PRO A 137 7.73 10.63 -0.19
C PRO A 137 6.60 11.27 -1.01
N GLU A 138 6.08 12.40 -0.53
CA GLU A 138 4.92 13.06 -1.14
C GLU A 138 5.16 13.45 -2.59
N ASP A 139 6.38 13.90 -2.90
CA ASP A 139 6.84 14.34 -4.21
C ASP A 139 7.43 13.22 -5.09
N PHE A 140 7.56 12.00 -4.57
CA PHE A 140 8.12 10.89 -5.31
C PHE A 140 7.20 10.48 -6.46
N LYS A 141 7.76 10.37 -7.66
CA LYS A 141 6.96 10.10 -8.86
C LYS A 141 7.04 8.65 -9.30
N ILE A 142 5.88 8.05 -9.52
CA ILE A 142 5.72 6.76 -10.21
C ILE A 142 4.70 6.96 -11.32
N HIS A 143 5.10 6.69 -12.56
CA HIS A 143 4.18 6.71 -13.69
C HIS A 143 3.39 5.40 -13.76
N LYS A 144 2.11 5.45 -14.13
CA LYS A 144 1.22 4.28 -14.23
C LYS A 144 1.81 3.17 -15.10
N SER A 145 2.51 3.51 -16.18
CA SER A 145 3.13 2.51 -17.07
C SER A 145 4.13 1.59 -16.37
N THR A 146 4.77 2.05 -15.28
CA THR A 146 5.64 1.20 -14.45
C THR A 146 4.83 0.12 -13.75
N LEU A 147 3.63 0.45 -13.25
CA LEU A 147 2.74 -0.54 -12.62
C LEU A 147 2.12 -1.47 -13.67
N ASP A 148 1.78 -0.95 -14.84
CA ASP A 148 1.30 -1.74 -15.97
C ASP A 148 2.36 -2.78 -16.40
N GLU A 149 3.63 -2.39 -16.40
CA GLU A 149 4.75 -3.26 -16.74
C GLU A 149 4.98 -4.35 -15.67
N ILE A 150 4.80 -4.04 -14.38
CA ILE A 150 4.79 -5.04 -13.30
C ILE A 150 3.67 -6.07 -13.56
N GLU A 151 2.45 -5.62 -13.86
CA GLU A 151 1.33 -6.53 -14.17
C GLU A 151 1.62 -7.38 -15.42
N ARG A 152 2.16 -6.77 -16.47
CA ARG A 152 2.49 -7.45 -17.73
C ARG A 152 3.48 -8.59 -17.50
N VAL A 153 4.59 -8.31 -16.82
CA VAL A 153 5.62 -9.32 -16.54
C VAL A 153 5.06 -10.38 -15.60
N ALA A 154 4.31 -9.99 -14.57
CA ALA A 154 3.70 -10.92 -13.62
C ALA A 154 2.80 -11.95 -14.31
N GLU A 155 1.95 -11.50 -15.24
CA GLU A 155 1.03 -12.36 -16.01
C GLU A 155 1.77 -13.18 -17.07
N TYR A 156 2.85 -12.64 -17.66
CA TYR A 156 3.67 -13.38 -18.62
C TYR A 156 4.38 -14.56 -17.95
N ASN A 157 4.98 -14.37 -16.77
CA ASN A 157 5.75 -15.41 -16.07
C ASN A 157 4.92 -16.63 -15.64
N VAL A 158 3.59 -16.53 -15.75
CA VAL A 158 2.62 -17.57 -15.39
C VAL A 158 1.70 -17.91 -16.57
N SER A 159 2.13 -17.62 -17.80
CA SER A 159 1.37 -17.92 -19.03
C SER A 159 1.03 -19.41 -19.15
N ASP A 160 2.01 -20.28 -18.89
CA ASP A 160 1.87 -21.72 -19.07
C ASP A 160 0.81 -22.30 -18.12
N ILE A 161 0.82 -21.86 -16.86
CA ILE A 161 -0.16 -22.29 -15.87
C ILE A 161 -1.54 -21.71 -16.16
N ARG A 162 -1.63 -20.47 -16.69
CA ARG A 162 -2.90 -19.89 -17.14
C ARG A 162 -3.51 -20.69 -18.29
N GLU A 163 -2.70 -21.03 -19.29
CA GLU A 163 -3.13 -21.83 -20.44
C GLU A 163 -3.58 -23.22 -20.00
N TYR A 164 -2.78 -23.89 -19.16
CA TYR A 164 -3.10 -25.21 -18.62
C TYR A 164 -4.43 -25.23 -17.85
N LEU A 165 -4.71 -24.20 -17.04
CA LEU A 165 -5.94 -24.10 -16.24
C LEU A 165 -7.11 -23.47 -17.00
N GLY A 166 -6.90 -23.00 -18.22
CA GLY A 166 -7.90 -22.30 -19.03
C GLY A 166 -8.44 -21.06 -18.33
N VAL A 167 -7.55 -20.17 -17.87
CA VAL A 167 -7.90 -18.88 -17.23
C VAL A 167 -7.29 -17.69 -17.96
N ASP A 168 -8.04 -16.59 -18.03
CA ASP A 168 -7.64 -15.37 -18.74
C ASP A 168 -6.65 -14.49 -17.97
N LYS A 169 -6.59 -14.63 -16.65
CA LYS A 169 -5.65 -13.95 -15.74
C LYS A 169 -5.26 -14.86 -14.60
N TYR A 170 -4.00 -14.78 -14.20
CA TYR A 170 -3.48 -15.50 -13.04
C TYR A 170 -3.80 -14.75 -11.75
N TYR A 171 -3.67 -13.42 -11.76
CA TYR A 171 -3.99 -12.57 -10.62
C TYR A 171 -5.40 -11.99 -10.79
N SER A 172 -6.23 -12.12 -9.75
CA SER A 172 -7.48 -11.37 -9.65
C SER A 172 -7.22 -9.93 -9.19
N ASN A 173 -6.16 -9.74 -8.39
CA ASN A 173 -5.69 -8.43 -7.94
C ASN A 173 -4.21 -8.50 -7.57
N ILE A 174 -3.44 -7.47 -7.93
CA ILE A 174 -2.08 -7.25 -7.43
C ILE A 174 -2.14 -6.00 -6.53
N ASP A 175 -1.66 -6.13 -5.29
CA ASP A 175 -1.52 -4.97 -4.39
C ASP A 175 -0.32 -4.12 -4.80
N MET A 176 -0.51 -3.26 -5.82
CA MET A 176 0.57 -2.44 -6.38
C MET A 176 1.18 -1.50 -5.35
N ALA A 177 0.38 -0.96 -4.43
CA ALA A 177 0.89 -0.07 -3.40
C ALA A 177 1.78 -0.82 -2.40
N GLU A 178 1.36 -2.00 -1.93
CA GLU A 178 2.20 -2.80 -1.03
C GLU A 178 3.44 -3.36 -1.75
N THR A 179 3.32 -3.69 -3.04
CA THR A 179 4.45 -4.08 -3.90
C THR A 179 5.50 -2.98 -3.97
N ILE A 180 5.11 -1.77 -4.34
CA ILE A 180 6.03 -0.63 -4.41
C ILE A 180 6.59 -0.28 -3.02
N LYS A 181 5.78 -0.38 -1.96
CA LYS A 181 6.21 -0.10 -0.59
C LYS A 181 7.35 -1.01 -0.12
N GLN A 182 7.19 -2.32 -0.29
CA GLN A 182 8.22 -3.25 0.17
C GLN A 182 9.52 -3.05 -0.61
N TYR A 183 9.43 -2.86 -1.93
CA TYR A 183 10.60 -2.52 -2.74
C TYR A 183 11.24 -1.19 -2.34
N TYR A 184 10.44 -0.14 -2.14
CA TYR A 184 10.96 1.17 -1.77
C TYR A 184 11.63 1.17 -0.39
N ASN A 185 11.10 0.40 0.56
CA ASN A 185 11.71 0.24 1.88
C ASN A 185 13.09 -0.43 1.77
N LEU A 186 13.20 -1.52 1.00
CA LEU A 186 14.48 -2.20 0.80
C LEU A 186 15.47 -1.31 0.03
N PHE A 187 15.01 -0.66 -1.04
CA PHE A 187 15.80 0.30 -1.81
C PHE A 187 16.32 1.44 -0.94
N SER A 188 15.45 2.07 -0.14
CA SER A 188 15.82 3.18 0.74
C SER A 188 16.77 2.73 1.85
N ASN A 189 16.60 1.51 2.37
CA ASN A 189 17.51 0.92 3.36
C ASN A 189 18.90 0.68 2.77
N ALA A 190 19.00 0.21 1.53
CA ALA A 190 20.26 0.03 0.82
C ALA A 190 20.94 1.37 0.51
N LEU A 191 20.20 2.32 -0.06
CA LEU A 191 20.73 3.64 -0.41
C LEU A 191 21.22 4.42 0.84
N GLY A 192 20.52 4.26 1.97
CA GLY A 192 20.90 4.81 3.26
C GLY A 192 22.19 4.24 3.87
N GLN A 193 22.73 3.14 3.32
CA GLN A 193 24.06 2.64 3.72
C GLN A 193 25.20 3.48 3.14
N SER A 194 24.94 4.21 2.05
CA SER A 194 25.96 4.97 1.32
C SER A 194 25.75 6.48 1.40
N PHE A 195 24.50 6.92 1.55
CA PHE A 195 24.16 8.34 1.48
C PHE A 195 23.20 8.78 2.60
N PRO A 196 23.19 10.07 2.94
CA PRO A 196 22.12 10.65 3.74
C PRO A 196 20.74 10.41 3.11
N ASN A 197 19.73 10.15 3.95
CA ASN A 197 18.38 9.80 3.50
C ASN A 197 17.67 10.90 2.69
N ASP A 198 18.11 12.14 2.82
CA ASP A 198 17.59 13.34 2.15
C ASP A 198 18.30 13.65 0.83
N LYS A 199 19.33 12.87 0.43
CA LYS A 199 19.95 13.01 -0.89
C LYS A 199 18.98 12.54 -1.98
N THR A 200 18.71 13.42 -2.95
CA THR A 200 17.77 13.18 -4.06
C THR A 200 18.42 13.25 -5.45
N SER A 201 19.68 13.67 -5.53
CA SER A 201 20.46 13.79 -6.77
C SER A 201 21.80 13.06 -6.63
N PHE A 202 22.14 12.27 -7.65
CA PHE A 202 23.28 11.35 -7.66
C PHE A 202 24.13 11.55 -8.91
N SER A 203 25.39 11.92 -8.72
CA SER A 203 26.39 11.98 -9.80
C SER A 203 26.89 10.57 -10.17
N GLU A 204 27.55 10.43 -11.32
CA GLU A 204 28.25 9.17 -11.64
C GLU A 204 29.33 8.82 -10.62
N ALA A 205 29.98 9.83 -10.02
CA ALA A 205 30.95 9.63 -8.94
C ALA A 205 30.27 9.09 -7.67
N ASP A 206 29.08 9.59 -7.33
CA ASP A 206 28.29 9.05 -6.21
C ASP A 206 27.96 7.57 -6.49
N ILE A 207 27.42 7.25 -7.67
CA ILE A 207 27.03 5.87 -8.03
C ILE A 207 28.25 4.93 -8.00
N ASN A 208 29.39 5.35 -8.57
CA ASN A 208 30.63 4.57 -8.56
C ASN A 208 31.25 4.42 -7.16
N SER A 209 30.81 5.21 -6.17
CA SER A 209 31.23 5.08 -4.77
C SER A 209 30.34 4.12 -3.96
N MET A 210 29.25 3.61 -4.54
CA MET A 210 28.39 2.65 -3.87
C MET A 210 29.13 1.33 -3.62
N PRO A 211 28.74 0.59 -2.56
CA PRO A 211 29.19 -0.77 -2.31
C PRO A 211 29.10 -1.66 -3.55
N SER A 212 30.07 -2.58 -3.68
CA SER A 212 30.08 -3.59 -4.74
C SER A 212 28.99 -4.66 -4.57
N GLY A 213 28.37 -4.76 -3.39
CA GLY A 213 27.21 -5.62 -3.16
C GLY A 213 26.57 -5.43 -1.79
N TYR A 214 25.36 -5.94 -1.67
CA TYR A 214 24.55 -5.96 -0.47
C TYR A 214 24.03 -7.37 -0.24
N ALA A 215 24.05 -7.84 0.99
CA ALA A 215 23.25 -9.00 1.34
C ALA A 215 21.93 -8.54 1.94
N VAL A 216 20.85 -9.22 1.57
CA VAL A 216 19.50 -8.97 2.10
C VAL A 216 19.12 -10.16 2.99
N GLY A 217 18.56 -9.85 4.16
CA GLY A 217 18.01 -10.85 5.06
C GLY A 217 16.65 -10.43 5.60
N GLY A 218 15.90 -11.40 6.11
CA GLY A 218 14.56 -11.18 6.68
C GLY A 218 13.42 -11.20 5.65
N ASP A 219 13.74 -11.34 4.36
CA ASP A 219 12.77 -11.73 3.36
C ASP A 219 12.25 -13.14 3.62
N LYS A 220 11.04 -13.41 3.15
CA LYS A 220 10.42 -14.72 3.24
C LYS A 220 9.96 -15.16 1.86
N CYS A 221 9.89 -16.46 1.69
CA CYS A 221 9.43 -17.10 0.46
C CYS A 221 8.67 -18.39 0.83
N MET A 222 8.47 -19.26 -0.16
CA MET A 222 7.92 -20.59 0.06
C MET A 222 8.70 -21.32 1.15
N ASN A 223 7.96 -21.87 2.10
CA ASN A 223 8.47 -22.74 3.15
C ASN A 223 7.46 -23.86 3.37
N PHE A 224 7.70 -25.00 2.72
CA PHE A 224 6.84 -26.18 2.82
C PHE A 224 6.92 -26.87 4.18
N ASN A 225 7.73 -26.40 5.13
CA ASN A 225 7.65 -26.86 6.52
C ASN A 225 6.58 -26.11 7.34
N ASP A 226 6.10 -24.96 6.84
CA ASP A 226 4.99 -24.21 7.44
C ASP A 226 3.74 -24.33 6.54
N PRO A 227 2.77 -25.18 6.91
CA PRO A 227 1.55 -25.38 6.11
C PRO A 227 0.66 -24.13 6.06
N ASN A 228 0.84 -23.16 6.96
CA ASN A 228 0.09 -21.91 6.97
C ASN A 228 0.77 -20.81 6.16
N ASN A 229 1.95 -21.07 5.59
CA ASN A 229 2.67 -20.09 4.79
C ASN A 229 1.94 -19.86 3.45
N ARG A 230 1.31 -18.69 3.33
CA ARG A 230 0.57 -18.27 2.12
C ARG A 230 1.45 -18.23 0.87
N MET A 231 2.76 -17.99 1.02
CA MET A 231 3.71 -17.99 -0.09
C MET A 231 3.84 -19.35 -0.76
N ASN A 232 3.49 -20.46 -0.07
CA ASN A 232 3.38 -21.78 -0.69
C ASN A 232 2.25 -21.86 -1.74
N ILE A 233 1.31 -20.92 -1.72
CA ILE A 233 0.18 -20.84 -2.65
C ILE A 233 0.42 -19.71 -3.67
N THR A 234 0.90 -18.55 -3.23
CA THR A 234 1.10 -17.40 -4.14
C THR A 234 2.39 -17.47 -4.93
N HIS A 235 3.40 -18.17 -4.40
CA HIS A 235 4.77 -18.22 -4.92
C HIS A 235 5.46 -16.84 -4.95
N LEU A 236 4.93 -15.86 -4.22
CA LEU A 236 5.50 -14.51 -4.12
C LEU A 236 6.50 -14.44 -2.96
N LYS A 237 7.49 -13.55 -3.09
CA LYS A 237 8.38 -13.20 -1.97
C LYS A 237 7.73 -12.14 -1.10
N ASP A 238 7.98 -12.19 0.20
CA ASP A 238 7.60 -11.17 1.19
C ASP A 238 8.86 -10.43 1.63
N PHE A 239 8.98 -9.17 1.23
CA PHE A 239 10.07 -8.27 1.62
C PHE A 239 9.68 -7.32 2.75
N SER A 240 8.51 -7.48 3.39
CA SER A 240 8.04 -6.58 4.46
C SER A 240 8.96 -6.56 5.68
N GLY A 241 9.71 -7.64 5.92
CA GLY A 241 10.75 -7.74 6.96
C GLY A 241 12.18 -7.69 6.43
N ALA A 242 12.37 -7.46 5.12
CA ALA A 242 13.68 -7.50 4.49
C ALA A 242 14.49 -6.24 4.76
N LEU A 243 15.76 -6.42 5.10
CA LEU A 243 16.74 -5.35 5.32
C LEU A 243 18.11 -5.79 4.81
N VAL A 244 18.97 -4.81 4.52
CA VAL A 244 20.38 -5.05 4.28
C VAL A 244 21.01 -5.63 5.54
N SER A 245 21.47 -6.88 5.45
CA SER A 245 22.15 -7.60 6.52
C SER A 245 23.66 -7.37 6.49
N ASN A 246 24.24 -7.20 5.30
CA ASN A 246 25.67 -6.92 5.11
C ASN A 246 25.90 -6.01 3.91
N VAL A 247 26.98 -5.23 3.97
CA VAL A 247 27.43 -4.33 2.90
C VAL A 247 28.85 -4.72 2.51
N TYR A 248 29.07 -4.99 1.23
CA TYR A 248 30.37 -5.37 0.67
C TYR A 248 30.93 -4.21 -0.13
N GLN A 249 31.89 -3.50 0.47
CA GLN A 249 32.42 -2.27 -0.12
C GLN A 249 33.21 -2.54 -1.39
N THR A 250 33.91 -3.67 -1.46
CA THR A 250 34.76 -4.05 -2.61
C THR A 250 34.30 -5.36 -3.25
N SER A 251 34.63 -5.55 -4.53
CA SER A 251 34.33 -6.78 -5.25
C SER A 251 34.96 -8.02 -4.60
N GLU A 252 36.16 -7.88 -4.01
CA GLU A 252 36.82 -8.98 -3.29
C GLU A 252 36.03 -9.41 -2.03
N GLN A 253 35.42 -8.46 -1.31
CA GLN A 253 34.57 -8.79 -0.16
C GLN A 253 33.30 -9.52 -0.59
N ALA A 254 32.69 -9.06 -1.69
CA ALA A 254 31.52 -9.72 -2.25
C ALA A 254 31.86 -11.14 -2.72
N GLU A 255 32.94 -11.33 -3.49
CA GLU A 255 33.38 -12.65 -3.98
C GLU A 255 33.62 -13.64 -2.84
N LYS A 256 34.34 -13.22 -1.78
CA LYS A 256 34.55 -14.07 -0.60
C LYS A 256 33.25 -14.43 0.13
N ALA A 257 32.29 -13.51 0.18
CA ALA A 257 31.00 -13.77 0.81
C ALA A 257 30.16 -14.74 -0.03
N ASP A 258 30.22 -14.63 -1.36
CA ASP A 258 29.56 -15.55 -2.28
C ASP A 258 30.16 -16.96 -2.18
N ASP A 259 31.49 -17.08 -2.17
CA ASP A 259 32.21 -18.34 -1.96
C ASP A 259 31.80 -19.01 -0.65
N LEU A 260 31.79 -18.26 0.46
CA LEU A 260 31.37 -18.78 1.77
C LEU A 260 29.89 -19.18 1.78
N TRP A 261 29.03 -18.44 1.09
CA TRP A 261 27.62 -18.78 0.96
C TRP A 261 27.45 -20.08 0.16
N ALA A 262 28.19 -20.26 -0.93
CA ALA A 262 28.20 -21.47 -1.74
C ALA A 262 28.76 -22.67 -0.96
N ASP A 263 29.89 -22.50 -0.26
CA ASP A 263 30.51 -23.52 0.59
C ASP A 263 29.60 -23.94 1.75
N SER A 264 28.72 -23.04 2.20
CA SER A 264 27.68 -23.36 3.19
C SER A 264 26.52 -24.20 2.63
N GLY A 265 26.55 -24.53 1.34
CA GLY A 265 25.43 -25.15 0.65
C GLY A 265 24.21 -24.23 0.53
N ASN A 266 24.44 -22.92 0.40
CA ASN A 266 23.40 -21.88 0.30
C ASN A 266 22.54 -21.72 1.56
N MET A 267 23.04 -22.15 2.73
CA MET A 267 22.24 -22.21 3.97
C MET A 267 22.30 -20.92 4.80
N ILE A 268 23.33 -20.08 4.61
CA ILE A 268 23.50 -18.87 5.40
C ILE A 268 22.66 -17.74 4.79
N ASN A 269 21.48 -17.50 5.37
CA ASN A 269 20.63 -16.39 4.96
C ASN A 269 21.31 -15.03 5.22
N GLY A 270 21.15 -14.08 4.30
CA GLY A 270 21.72 -12.74 4.45
C GLY A 270 23.25 -12.66 4.32
N LEU A 271 23.90 -13.65 3.70
CA LEU A 271 25.32 -13.59 3.33
C LEU A 271 25.52 -13.36 1.82
N LYS A 272 24.66 -13.92 0.97
CA LYS A 272 24.82 -13.82 -0.48
C LYS A 272 24.85 -12.35 -0.94
N PRO A 273 25.91 -11.90 -1.65
CA PRO A 273 25.98 -10.55 -2.20
C PRO A 273 25.10 -10.38 -3.43
N GLU A 274 24.44 -9.23 -3.54
CA GLU A 274 23.64 -8.80 -4.69
C GLU A 274 23.91 -7.32 -4.99
N THR A 275 23.92 -6.90 -6.25
CA THR A 275 24.16 -5.50 -6.66
C THR A 275 22.94 -4.60 -6.43
N LEU A 276 21.76 -5.19 -6.25
CA LEU A 276 20.46 -4.51 -6.15
C LEU A 276 20.17 -3.54 -7.31
N GLY A 277 20.84 -3.66 -8.46
CA GLY A 277 20.64 -2.78 -9.61
C GLY A 277 21.21 -1.37 -9.43
N LEU A 278 22.13 -1.15 -8.49
CA LEU A 278 22.62 0.17 -8.13
C LEU A 278 23.96 0.54 -8.77
N SER A 279 24.53 -0.31 -9.63
CA SER A 279 25.74 0.05 -10.38
C SER A 279 25.43 0.98 -11.56
N LEU A 280 26.43 1.76 -11.99
CA LEU A 280 26.27 2.69 -13.11
C LEU A 280 25.91 1.99 -14.42
N GLU A 281 26.41 0.76 -14.63
CA GLU A 281 26.08 -0.05 -15.81
C GLU A 281 24.61 -0.49 -15.81
N GLU A 282 24.11 -0.99 -14.68
CA GLU A 282 22.71 -1.41 -14.53
C GLU A 282 21.76 -0.23 -14.72
N ILE A 283 22.06 0.93 -14.11
CA ILE A 283 21.25 2.15 -14.24
C ILE A 283 21.21 2.65 -15.70
N LYS A 284 22.28 2.47 -16.48
CA LYS A 284 22.30 2.82 -17.91
C LYS A 284 21.50 1.85 -18.78
N ASN A 285 21.28 0.63 -18.30
CA ASN A 285 20.64 -0.44 -19.05
C ASN A 285 19.18 -0.69 -18.63
N VAL A 286 18.56 0.21 -17.86
CA VAL A 286 17.21 0.00 -17.32
C VAL A 286 16.16 -0.25 -18.42
N SER A 287 16.23 0.50 -19.51
CA SER A 287 15.30 0.40 -20.64
C SER A 287 15.67 -0.70 -21.65
N GLN A 288 16.68 -1.54 -21.37
CA GLN A 288 17.05 -2.65 -22.24
C GLN A 288 16.27 -3.91 -21.83
N ALA A 289 15.55 -4.51 -22.77
CA ALA A 289 14.91 -5.81 -22.60
C ALA A 289 15.56 -6.81 -23.54
N LYS A 290 15.92 -7.98 -23.03
CA LYS A 290 16.45 -9.11 -23.80
C LYS A 290 15.36 -10.12 -24.14
N TYR A 291 14.39 -10.29 -23.24
CA TYR A 291 13.27 -11.23 -23.37
C TYR A 291 11.93 -10.54 -23.11
N GLU A 292 10.84 -11.13 -23.57
CA GLU A 292 9.49 -10.62 -23.32
C GLU A 292 9.12 -10.66 -21.83
N CYS A 293 9.68 -11.59 -21.06
CA CYS A 293 9.53 -11.62 -19.60
C CYS A 293 10.33 -10.55 -18.85
N ASP A 294 11.19 -9.78 -19.53
CA ASP A 294 12.01 -8.79 -18.83
C ASP A 294 11.18 -7.57 -18.47
N PHE A 295 11.34 -7.10 -17.23
CA PHE A 295 10.80 -5.81 -16.80
C PHE A 295 11.50 -4.66 -17.55
N ASN A 296 10.70 -3.88 -18.26
CA ASN A 296 11.18 -2.79 -19.11
C ASN A 296 10.36 -1.51 -18.89
N PRO A 297 10.65 -0.74 -17.83
CA PRO A 297 9.91 0.48 -17.53
C PRO A 297 10.24 1.57 -18.57
N ASP A 298 9.26 2.41 -18.88
CA ASP A 298 9.46 3.57 -19.75
C ASP A 298 10.23 4.68 -19.00
N MET A 299 11.54 4.72 -19.23
CA MET A 299 12.44 5.70 -18.61
C MET A 299 12.23 7.14 -19.10
N SER A 300 11.42 7.38 -20.14
CA SER A 300 11.11 8.76 -20.57
C SER A 300 10.33 9.55 -19.52
N PHE A 301 9.63 8.87 -18.61
CA PHE A 301 8.93 9.46 -17.46
C PHE A 301 9.81 9.73 -16.25
N TYR A 302 11.07 9.30 -16.30
CA TYR A 302 12.06 9.44 -15.23
C TYR A 302 13.31 10.10 -15.81
N PRO A 303 13.25 11.39 -16.20
CA PRO A 303 14.41 12.06 -16.72
C PRO A 303 15.41 12.38 -15.60
N LYS A 304 16.69 12.38 -15.97
CA LYS A 304 17.75 12.98 -15.16
C LYS A 304 17.47 14.44 -14.83
N ASN A 305 18.12 14.94 -13.79
CA ASN A 305 18.14 16.37 -13.49
C ASN A 305 18.79 17.17 -14.63
N GLU A 306 18.52 18.48 -14.68
CA GLU A 306 19.05 19.39 -15.70
C GLU A 306 20.59 19.41 -15.76
N ASP A 307 21.25 19.16 -14.62
CA ASP A 307 22.71 19.05 -14.51
C ASP A 307 23.28 17.69 -14.92
N GLY A 308 22.43 16.77 -15.38
CA GLY A 308 22.80 15.43 -15.82
C GLY A 308 22.96 14.40 -14.70
N THR A 309 22.68 14.75 -13.45
CA THR A 309 22.66 13.81 -12.33
C THR A 309 21.40 12.95 -12.33
N TYR A 310 21.50 11.73 -11.80
CA TYR A 310 20.37 10.82 -11.67
C TYR A 310 19.49 11.20 -10.49
N THR A 311 18.17 11.05 -10.66
CA THR A 311 17.17 11.23 -9.61
C THR A 311 17.05 9.99 -8.73
N LYS A 312 16.33 10.08 -7.62
CA LYS A 312 16.03 8.92 -6.77
C LYS A 312 15.10 7.93 -7.49
N GLU A 313 14.18 8.44 -8.31
CA GLU A 313 13.29 7.67 -9.18
C GLU A 313 14.08 6.87 -10.24
N ASP A 314 15.11 7.46 -10.86
CA ASP A 314 16.00 6.76 -11.80
C ASP A 314 16.62 5.51 -11.16
N LEU A 315 17.23 5.70 -9.98
CA LEU A 315 17.85 4.61 -9.22
C LEU A 315 16.81 3.58 -8.78
N PHE A 316 15.61 4.02 -8.42
CA PHE A 316 14.53 3.11 -8.03
C PHE A 316 14.02 2.26 -9.19
N MET A 317 13.92 2.80 -10.41
CA MET A 317 13.58 2.00 -11.60
C MET A 317 14.64 0.94 -11.89
N SER A 318 15.92 1.28 -11.72
CA SER A 318 17.02 0.33 -11.84
C SER A 318 16.94 -0.78 -10.78
N PHE A 319 16.63 -0.41 -9.54
CA PHE A 319 16.37 -1.36 -8.47
C PHE A 319 15.20 -2.30 -8.81
N LEU A 320 14.04 -1.76 -9.24
CA LEU A 320 12.89 -2.58 -9.63
C LEU A 320 13.23 -3.56 -10.76
N LYS A 321 14.06 -3.13 -11.73
CA LYS A 321 14.55 -4.01 -12.79
C LYS A 321 15.40 -5.15 -12.26
N ALA A 322 16.33 -4.88 -11.34
CA ALA A 322 17.11 -5.95 -10.69
C ALA A 322 16.22 -6.93 -9.91
N GLN A 323 15.06 -6.48 -9.43
CA GLN A 323 14.03 -7.32 -8.80
C GLN A 323 13.04 -7.96 -9.79
N ASN A 324 13.27 -7.82 -11.10
CA ASN A 324 12.43 -8.30 -12.21
C ASN A 324 10.99 -7.75 -12.21
N GLY A 325 10.73 -6.64 -11.52
CA GLY A 325 9.41 -6.01 -11.45
C GLY A 325 8.28 -6.97 -11.07
N GLN A 326 8.53 -7.92 -10.15
CA GLN A 326 7.53 -8.89 -9.75
C GLN A 326 6.59 -8.34 -8.67
N PRO A 327 5.34 -8.82 -8.58
CA PRO A 327 4.52 -8.63 -7.39
C PRO A 327 5.20 -9.22 -6.15
N VAL A 328 4.89 -8.65 -4.98
CA VAL A 328 5.29 -9.20 -3.68
C VAL A 328 4.07 -9.72 -2.93
N GLU A 329 4.32 -10.51 -1.90
CA GLU A 329 3.29 -11.06 -1.04
C GLU A 329 2.55 -9.93 -0.29
N SER A 330 1.23 -9.93 -0.45
CA SER A 330 0.30 -9.07 0.30
C SER A 330 -1.00 -9.84 0.52
N PRO A 331 -1.67 -9.67 1.67
CA PRO A 331 -3.03 -10.20 1.88
C PRO A 331 -4.05 -9.72 0.85
N LYS A 332 -3.77 -8.62 0.14
CA LYS A 332 -4.64 -8.10 -0.94
C LYS A 332 -4.21 -8.53 -2.34
N THR A 333 -3.01 -9.10 -2.52
CA THR A 333 -2.63 -9.72 -3.80
C THR A 333 -3.32 -11.08 -3.88
N THR A 334 -4.33 -11.22 -4.73
CA THR A 334 -5.19 -12.42 -4.80
C THR A 334 -5.07 -13.09 -6.16
N LEU A 335 -5.05 -14.42 -6.17
CA LEU A 335 -5.00 -15.20 -7.39
C LEU A 335 -6.40 -15.39 -7.99
N ASN A 336 -6.46 -15.87 -9.22
CA ASN A 336 -7.67 -16.44 -9.78
C ASN A 336 -8.11 -17.62 -8.90
N PRO A 337 -9.41 -17.77 -8.55
CA PRO A 337 -9.86 -18.87 -7.69
C PRO A 337 -9.47 -20.27 -8.19
N LYS A 338 -9.42 -20.49 -9.51
CA LYS A 338 -8.96 -21.78 -10.07
C LYS A 338 -7.46 -22.00 -9.82
N VAL A 339 -6.66 -20.95 -10.00
CA VAL A 339 -5.22 -20.96 -9.74
C VAL A 339 -4.96 -21.21 -8.26
N GLU A 340 -5.65 -20.49 -7.38
CA GLU A 340 -5.51 -20.64 -5.93
C GLU A 340 -5.86 -22.06 -5.48
N ALA A 341 -6.94 -22.64 -5.99
CA ALA A 341 -7.32 -24.01 -5.71
C ALA A 341 -6.26 -25.01 -6.20
N TYR A 342 -5.73 -24.81 -7.42
CA TYR A 342 -4.66 -25.64 -7.98
C TYR A 342 -3.38 -25.56 -7.14
N ASN A 343 -2.86 -24.35 -6.87
CA ASN A 343 -1.65 -24.16 -6.06
C ASN A 343 -1.83 -24.70 -4.64
N THR A 344 -3.02 -24.54 -4.04
CA THR A 344 -3.34 -25.12 -2.72
C THR A 344 -3.28 -26.65 -2.73
N ALA A 345 -3.76 -27.29 -3.80
CA ALA A 345 -3.67 -28.75 -3.95
C ALA A 345 -2.21 -29.20 -4.12
N MET A 346 -1.45 -28.53 -4.99
CA MET A 346 -0.02 -28.81 -5.21
C MET A 346 0.82 -28.63 -3.94
N ALA A 347 0.56 -27.58 -3.17
CA ALA A 347 1.21 -27.36 -1.89
C ALA A 347 0.89 -28.51 -0.93
N LYS A 348 -0.37 -28.97 -0.84
CA LYS A 348 -0.80 -30.10 0.02
C LYS A 348 -0.18 -31.43 -0.38
N GLU A 349 -0.11 -31.75 -1.67
CA GLU A 349 0.53 -32.98 -2.15
C GLU A 349 2.00 -33.05 -1.77
N SER A 350 2.68 -31.91 -1.73
CA SER A 350 4.07 -31.80 -1.28
C SER A 350 4.29 -32.20 0.20
N PHE A 351 3.23 -32.25 1.03
CA PHE A 351 3.26 -32.77 2.41
C PHE A 351 2.94 -34.27 2.51
N SER A 352 2.48 -34.90 1.43
CA SER A 352 1.91 -36.26 1.45
C SER A 352 2.89 -37.37 1.08
N THR A 353 4.18 -37.05 0.89
CA THR A 353 5.25 -38.03 0.69
C THR A 353 5.53 -38.79 2.00
N THR A 354 4.60 -39.66 2.36
CA THR A 354 4.86 -40.77 3.27
C THR A 354 5.99 -41.58 2.64
N SER A 355 7.17 -41.58 3.26
CA SER A 355 8.27 -42.47 2.86
C SER A 355 7.73 -43.90 2.82
N VAL A 356 7.79 -44.53 1.65
CA VAL A 356 7.56 -45.97 1.48
C VAL A 356 8.77 -46.73 2.02
#